data_AF-A0A7V7EDD8-F1
#
_entry.id   AF-A0A7V7EDD8-F1
#
_cell.length_a   1.000
_cell.length_b   1.000
_cell.length_c   1.000
_cell.angle_alpha   90.00
_cell.angle_beta   90.00
_cell.angle_gamma   90.00
#
_symmetry.space_group_name_H-M   'P 1'
#
loop_
_entity.id
_entity.type
_entity.pdbx_description
1 polymer ?
#
loop_
_entity_poly.entity_id
_entity_poly.type
_entity_poly.pdbx_seq_one_letter_code
_entity_poly.pdbx_strand_id
1 'polypeptide(L)'
;NGVPAMFFGQPCWCTAGPLLAALRARAPIHVLAMSRDSTGRYALEIFPEISMARSGDLRTDLINNSQRCQDAIEALVRRYPGQWLWLHRRWKARPELERRWRERTKPDASRRGNP
;
A
#
# COMPACT_ATOMS: atom_id res chain seq x y z
N ASN A 1 4.12 4.12 10.77
CA ASN A 1 3.26 4.96 9.92
C ASN A 1 2.43 4.07 9.00
N GLY A 2 1.13 3.97 9.26
CA GLY A 2 0.20 3.21 8.42
C GLY A 2 -0.64 4.13 7.55
N VAL A 3 -0.93 3.70 6.31
CA VAL A 3 -1.89 4.33 5.40
C VAL A 3 -3.05 3.33 5.21
N PRO A 4 -4.31 3.76 5.36
CA PRO A 4 -5.45 2.88 5.13
C PRO A 4 -5.57 2.54 3.63
N ALA A 5 -5.97 1.31 3.33
CA ALA A 5 -6.28 0.84 2.00
C ALA A 5 -7.30 -0.32 2.08
N MET A 6 -7.72 -0.84 0.93
CA MET A 6 -8.52 -2.04 0.80
C MET A 6 -7.65 -3.19 0.27
N PHE A 7 -7.91 -4.40 0.74
CA PHE A 7 -7.29 -5.63 0.25
C PHE A 7 -8.33 -6.75 0.22
N PHE A 8 -8.67 -7.23 -0.98
CA PHE A 8 -9.79 -8.11 -1.31
C PHE A 8 -11.12 -7.59 -0.76
N GLY A 9 -11.38 -6.29 -0.94
CA GLY A 9 -12.60 -5.63 -0.46
C GLY A 9 -12.70 -5.46 1.06
N GLN A 10 -11.65 -5.82 1.81
CA GLN A 10 -11.60 -5.68 3.26
C GLN A 10 -10.59 -4.59 3.69
N PRO A 11 -10.89 -3.78 4.72
CA PRO A 11 -9.97 -2.75 5.19
C PRO A 11 -8.65 -3.32 5.67
N CYS A 12 -7.54 -2.71 5.25
CA CYS A 12 -6.20 -3.08 5.70
C CYS A 12 -5.30 -1.84 5.90
N TRP A 13 -4.09 -2.08 6.39
CA TRP A 13 -3.09 -1.04 6.64
C TRP A 13 -1.81 -1.32 5.84
N CYS A 14 -1.31 -0.27 5.18
CA CYS A 14 -0.10 -0.28 4.38
C CYS A 14 1.02 0.49 5.06
N THR A 15 2.25 0.01 4.96
CA THR A 15 3.44 0.74 5.44
C THR A 15 3.75 1.90 4.47
N ALA A 16 3.82 3.12 4.98
CA ALA A 16 4.05 4.32 4.15
C ALA A 16 5.48 4.46 3.60
N GLY A 17 6.46 3.84 4.25
CA GLY A 17 7.90 4.08 4.02
C GLY A 17 8.34 3.93 2.55
N PRO A 18 8.03 2.81 1.88
CA PRO A 18 8.42 2.61 0.47
C PRO A 18 7.83 3.67 -0.47
N LEU A 19 6.55 4.03 -0.27
CA LEU A 19 5.90 5.08 -1.07
C LEU A 19 6.52 6.45 -0.84
N LEU A 20 6.83 6.80 0.41
CA LEU A 20 7.49 8.06 0.73
C LEU A 20 8.86 8.16 0.06
N ALA A 21 9.64 7.08 0.09
CA ALA A 21 10.94 7.01 -0.56
C ALA A 21 10.81 7.17 -2.09
N ALA A 22 9.88 6.43 -2.72
CA ALA A 22 9.68 6.48 -4.17
C ALA A 22 9.13 7.84 -4.66
N LEU A 23 8.24 8.47 -3.89
CA LEU A 23 7.73 9.80 -4.22
C LEU A 23 8.86 10.82 -4.17
N ARG A 24 9.68 10.81 -3.11
CA ARG A 24 10.81 11.73 -2.93
C ARG A 24 11.92 11.53 -3.96
N ALA A 25 12.31 10.28 -4.20
CA ALA A 25 13.38 9.94 -5.14
C ALA A 25 12.93 9.94 -6.61
N ARG A 26 11.62 10.13 -6.86
CA ARG A 26 11.01 9.93 -8.19
C ARG A 26 11.31 8.55 -8.79
N ALA A 27 11.43 7.54 -7.93
CA ALA A 27 11.74 6.18 -8.33
C ALA A 27 10.48 5.40 -8.73
N PRO A 28 10.58 4.47 -9.70
CA PRO A 28 9.49 3.56 -10.03
C PRO A 28 9.25 2.56 -8.89
N ILE A 29 8.04 2.04 -8.81
CA ILE A 29 7.68 0.94 -7.90
C ILE A 29 7.20 -0.23 -8.75
N HIS A 30 7.80 -1.38 -8.52
CA HIS A 30 7.40 -2.65 -9.12
C HIS A 30 6.85 -3.58 -8.02
N VAL A 31 5.91 -4.44 -8.41
CA VAL A 31 5.54 -5.62 -7.61
C VAL A 31 6.38 -6.80 -8.10
N LEU A 32 6.80 -7.65 -7.17
CA LEU A 32 7.59 -8.84 -7.47
C LEU A 32 6.91 -10.07 -6.87
N ALA A 33 6.92 -11.18 -7.61
CA ALA A 33 6.54 -12.50 -7.12
C ALA A 33 7.76 -13.40 -7.08
N MET A 34 7.97 -14.09 -5.96
CA MET A 34 8.86 -15.24 -5.90
C MET A 34 7.97 -16.48 -5.76
N SER A 35 7.80 -17.24 -6.85
CA SER A 35 6.95 -18.43 -6.86
C SER A 35 7.78 -19.70 -6.97
N ARG A 36 7.41 -20.73 -6.21
CA ARG A 36 7.98 -22.07 -6.27
C ARG A 36 7.17 -22.95 -7.23
N ASP A 37 7.84 -23.61 -8.16
CA ASP A 37 7.21 -24.58 -9.07
C ASP A 37 7.09 -25.98 -8.42
N SER A 38 6.44 -26.92 -9.11
CA SER A 38 6.26 -28.30 -8.64
C SER A 38 7.57 -29.10 -8.54
N THR A 39 8.63 -28.66 -9.22
CA THR A 39 9.97 -29.24 -9.15
C THR A 39 10.78 -28.68 -7.97
N GLY A 40 10.23 -27.68 -7.28
CA GLY A 40 10.84 -27.05 -6.12
C GLY A 40 11.75 -25.86 -6.46
N ARG A 41 11.86 -25.45 -7.72
CA ARG A 41 12.63 -24.27 -8.14
C ARG A 41 11.85 -23.00 -7.89
N TYR A 42 12.57 -21.90 -7.66
CA TYR A 42 11.99 -20.58 -7.50
C TYR A 42 12.16 -19.76 -8.78
N ALA A 43 11.09 -19.10 -9.20
CA ALA A 43 11.08 -18.12 -10.26
C ALA A 43 10.79 -16.74 -9.67
N LEU A 44 11.62 -15.75 -10.01
CA LEU A 44 11.39 -14.34 -9.71
C LEU A 44 10.71 -13.70 -10.92
N GLU A 45 9.52 -13.15 -10.71
CA GLU A 45 8.78 -12.38 -11.70
C GLU A 45 8.71 -10.92 -11.25
N ILE A 46 9.17 -10.01 -12.11
CA ILE A 46 9.09 -8.56 -11.89
C ILE A 46 7.99 -8.02 -12.79
N PHE A 47 6.96 -7.43 -12.19
CA PHE A 47 5.82 -6.89 -12.92
C PHE A 47 6.11 -5.47 -13.43
N PRO A 48 5.35 -4.97 -14.43
CA PRO A 48 5.46 -3.59 -14.89
C PRO A 48 5.38 -2.58 -13.75
N GLU A 49 5.93 -1.39 -13.97
CA GLU A 49 5.84 -0.32 -12.98
C GLU A 49 4.38 0.00 -12.66
N ILE A 50 4.11 0.26 -11.38
CA ILE A 50 2.81 0.77 -10.97
C ILE A 50 2.79 2.26 -11.30
N SER A 51 1.81 2.69 -12.11
CA SER A 51 1.58 4.10 -12.36
C SER A 51 1.23 4.80 -11.05
N MET A 52 2.09 5.71 -10.57
CA MET A 52 1.91 6.42 -9.30
C MET A 52 1.31 7.81 -9.51
N ALA A 53 0.33 8.19 -8.70
CA ALA A 53 -0.20 9.53 -8.61
C ALA A 53 0.82 10.47 -7.97
N ARG A 54 0.93 11.69 -8.53
CA ARG A 54 1.79 12.78 -8.07
C ARG A 54 1.01 14.09 -8.17
N SER A 55 -0.05 14.21 -7.40
CA SER A 55 -0.98 15.35 -7.42
C SER A 55 -0.41 16.60 -6.73
N GLY A 56 0.66 16.45 -5.95
CA GLY A 56 1.23 17.52 -5.12
C GLY A 56 0.63 17.58 -3.72
N ASP A 57 -0.51 16.91 -3.48
CA ASP A 57 -0.97 16.59 -2.13
C ASP A 57 -0.44 15.23 -1.69
N LEU A 58 0.60 15.26 -0.85
CA LEU A 58 1.25 14.07 -0.32
C LEU A 58 0.25 13.10 0.33
N ARG A 59 -0.79 13.63 0.98
CA ARG A 59 -1.79 12.78 1.64
C ARG A 59 -2.60 11.99 0.61
N THR A 60 -3.17 12.67 -0.37
CA THR A 60 -3.92 12.04 -1.46
C THR A 60 -3.05 11.06 -2.23
N ASP A 61 -1.81 11.42 -2.53
CA ASP A 61 -0.87 10.55 -3.23
C ASP A 61 -0.58 9.28 -2.41
N LEU A 62 -0.38 9.38 -1.09
CA LEU A 62 -0.15 8.20 -0.24
C LEU A 62 -1.35 7.26 -0.24
N ILE A 63 -2.58 7.77 -0.15
CA ILE A 63 -3.80 6.94 -0.15
C ILE A 63 -3.94 6.23 -1.50
N ASN A 64 -3.93 6.99 -2.59
CA ASN A 64 -4.14 6.47 -3.94
C ASN A 64 -3.06 5.45 -4.31
N ASN A 65 -1.80 5.76 -4.03
CA ASN A 65 -0.69 4.87 -4.36
C ASN A 65 -0.63 3.65 -3.45
N SER A 66 -1.05 3.76 -2.18
CA SER A 66 -1.20 2.58 -1.31
C SER A 66 -2.24 1.63 -1.89
N GLN A 67 -3.38 2.15 -2.36
CA GLN A 67 -4.41 1.33 -2.99
C GLN A 67 -3.89 0.65 -4.27
N ARG A 68 -3.25 1.39 -5.17
CA ARG A 68 -2.67 0.83 -6.41
C ARG A 68 -1.67 -0.29 -6.13
N CYS A 69 -0.83 -0.13 -5.10
CA CYS A 69 0.06 -1.20 -4.64
C CYS A 69 -0.72 -2.42 -4.14
N GLN A 70 -1.82 -2.23 -3.41
CA GLN A 70 -2.66 -3.33 -2.95
C GLN A 70 -3.35 -4.05 -4.10
N ASP A 71 -3.91 -3.34 -5.05
CA ASP A 71 -4.57 -3.92 -6.23
C ASP A 71 -3.59 -4.79 -7.04
N ALA A 72 -2.35 -4.33 -7.20
CA ALA A 72 -1.30 -5.10 -7.86
C ALA A 72 -0.90 -6.35 -7.07
N ILE A 73 -0.84 -6.27 -5.72
CA ILE A 73 -0.60 -7.44 -4.87
C ILE A 73 -1.80 -8.40 -4.92
N GLU A 74 -3.04 -7.92 -4.95
CA GLU A 74 -4.23 -8.77 -5.13
C GLU A 74 -4.17 -9.56 -6.43
N ALA A 75 -3.79 -8.92 -7.54
CA ALA A 75 -3.60 -9.60 -8.82
C ALA A 75 -2.54 -10.71 -8.73
N LEU A 76 -1.41 -10.44 -8.06
CA LEU A 76 -0.36 -11.43 -7.81
C LEU A 76 -0.87 -12.59 -6.94
N VAL A 77 -1.60 -12.30 -5.88
CA VAL A 77 -2.17 -13.32 -4.99
C VAL A 77 -3.21 -14.17 -5.71
N ARG A 78 -4.01 -13.59 -6.61
CA ARG A 78 -4.95 -14.37 -7.45
C ARG A 78 -4.22 -15.33 -8.40
N ARG A 79 -3.02 -14.98 -8.86
CA ARG A 79 -2.20 -15.84 -9.72
C ARG A 79 -1.53 -16.99 -8.94
N TYR A 80 -1.09 -16.72 -7.71
CA TYR A 80 -0.40 -17.71 -6.87
C TYR A 80 -1.02 -17.83 -5.46
N PRO A 81 -2.32 -18.18 -5.33
CA PRO A 81 -3.03 -18.09 -4.06
C PRO A 81 -2.44 -19.02 -3.00
N GLY A 82 -2.01 -20.23 -3.37
CA GLY A 82 -1.40 -21.18 -2.43
C GLY A 82 -0.02 -20.77 -1.91
N GLN A 83 0.61 -19.75 -2.50
CA GLN A 83 1.96 -19.30 -2.14
C GLN A 83 1.98 -17.98 -1.36
N TRP A 84 0.80 -17.40 -1.14
CA TRP A 84 0.65 -16.26 -0.25
C TRP A 84 0.63 -16.72 1.20
N LEU A 85 1.30 -15.99 2.09
CA LEU A 85 1.42 -16.33 3.52
C LEU A 85 0.09 -16.10 4.26
N TRP A 86 -0.99 -16.83 4.00
CA TRP A 86 -2.32 -16.57 4.59
C TRP A 86 -2.38 -16.52 6.13
N LEU A 87 -1.35 -17.07 6.80
CA LEU A 87 -1.20 -17.05 8.26
C LEU A 87 -0.98 -15.65 8.84
N HIS A 88 -0.55 -14.65 8.04
CA HIS A 88 -0.42 -13.29 8.57
C HIS A 88 -1.79 -12.66 8.83
N ARG A 89 -1.92 -11.94 9.95
CA ARG A 89 -3.18 -11.30 10.34
C ARG A 89 -3.44 -10.00 9.53
N ARG A 90 -3.66 -10.13 8.22
CA ARG A 90 -3.78 -9.01 7.25
C ARG A 90 -4.84 -7.99 7.64
N TRP A 91 -5.99 -8.49 8.09
CA TRP A 91 -7.17 -7.69 8.46
C TRP A 91 -7.32 -7.49 9.97
N LYS A 92 -6.27 -7.71 10.75
CA LYS A 92 -6.32 -7.43 12.19
C LYS A 92 -6.60 -5.94 12.39
N ALA A 93 -7.63 -5.61 13.17
CA ALA A 93 -7.89 -4.25 13.60
C ALA A 93 -6.65 -3.66 14.29
N ARG A 94 -6.33 -2.39 13.98
CA ARG A 94 -5.19 -1.64 14.53
C ARG A 94 -5.68 -0.29 15.07
N PRO A 95 -6.32 -0.25 16.26
CA PRO A 95 -6.90 0.98 16.81
C PRO A 95 -5.89 2.12 16.93
N GLU A 96 -4.63 1.82 17.24
CA GLU A 96 -3.58 2.84 17.31
C GLU A 96 -3.24 3.47 15.95
N LEU A 97 -3.24 2.67 14.87
CA LEU A 97 -3.02 3.19 13.52
C LEU A 97 -4.19 4.06 13.09
N GLU A 98 -5.41 3.61 13.40
CA GLU A 98 -6.62 4.36 13.13
C GLU A 98 -6.63 5.70 13.87
N ARG A 99 -6.33 5.69 15.18
CA ARG A 99 -6.23 6.92 15.99
C ARG A 99 -5.18 7.88 15.40
N ARG A 100 -3.97 7.39 15.14
CA ARG A 100 -2.88 8.20 14.56
C ARG A 100 -3.22 8.75 13.18
N TRP A 101 -3.94 7.97 12.37
CA TRP A 101 -4.40 8.44 11.06
C TRP A 101 -5.47 9.53 11.21
N ARG A 102 -6.45 9.34 12.09
CA ARG A 102 -7.48 10.36 12.39
C ARG A 102 -6.85 11.67 12.87
N GLU A 103 -5.88 11.60 13.78
CA GLU A 103 -5.13 12.78 14.27
C GLU A 103 -4.45 13.56 13.14
N ARG A 104 -3.81 12.87 12.20
CA ARG A 104 -3.16 13.48 11.02
C ARG A 104 -4.13 14.06 10.01
N THR A 105 -5.36 13.57 10.01
CA THR A 105 -6.36 13.93 9.02
C THR A 105 -7.36 14.97 9.50
N LYS A 106 -7.29 15.36 10.79
CA LYS A 106 -8.05 16.49 11.33
C LYS A 106 -7.76 17.75 10.50
N PRO A 107 -8.80 18.49 10.08
CA PRO A 107 -8.61 19.80 9.47
C PRO A 107 -7.83 20.67 10.45
N ASP A 108 -6.80 21.35 9.95
CA ASP A 108 -6.09 22.34 10.74
C ASP A 108 -7.06 23.49 11.08
N ALA A 109 -7.44 23.59 12.35
CA ALA A 109 -8.35 24.62 12.85
C ALA A 109 -7.76 26.04 12.71
N SER A 110 -6.43 26.17 12.51
CA SER A 110 -5.76 27.45 12.35
C SER A 110 -5.81 28.05 10.94
N ARG A 111 -6.26 27.27 9.92
CA ARG A 111 -6.39 27.74 8.52
C ARG A 111 -7.76 28.33 8.17
N ARG A 112 -8.71 28.37 9.12
CA ARG A 112 -10.02 29.03 8.95
C ARG A 112 -10.02 30.34 9.76
N GLY A 113 -9.32 31.35 9.25
CA GLY A 113 -9.31 32.65 9.91
C GLY A 113 -8.26 33.58 9.34
N ASN A 114 -8.53 34.13 8.15
CA ASN A 114 -8.21 35.52 7.90
C ASN A 114 -9.23 36.06 6.89
N PRO A 115 -10.03 37.09 7.22
CA PRO A 115 -10.91 37.76 6.28
C PRO A 115 -10.13 38.48 5.17
#